data_AF-A0A960PD52-F1
#
_entry.id   AF-A0A960PD52-F1
#
_cell.length_a   1.000
_cell.length_b   1.000
_cell.length_c   1.000
_cell.angle_alpha   90.00
_cell.angle_beta   90.00
_cell.angle_gamma   90.00
#
_symmetry.space_group_name_H-M   'P 1'
#
loop_
_entity.id
_entity.type
_entity.pdbx_description
1 polymer ?
#
loop_
_entity_poly.entity_id
_entity_poly.type
_entity_poly.pdbx_seq_one_letter_code
_entity_poly.pdbx_strand_id
1 'polypeptide(L)'
;MKIASLDAFPVKLARDVAAGTGAAGLPAKLQQGRFAYHWSSTFPTLYSSRFETALVRVRTDDGLEGWGEAQAPLAPEVASSIVELLLRPAIVGEELDATPGRIAELYRRMYATMRVRGQTGGFMLDAIAGVDLALWDLAGKAAGKPAAALASPDPKAQLPAYVSGLAGETNALRVEAARQTWEQGYRSYKLFYDRTHDDLFDLIDRLQDAFEGIVIAVDALWRLDSEDAVAFGKQLDRRGILWLEAPFYPEDVDVHRRLHEAIETPLALGESYRTRHELERFFEAGVVGYLQPDLGRVGLTESFALAEIAASAGAQVVPHVSTACGPQIAAALHLAAAAQSCNLVEYNPRVLAWANRFIEHPVEMGDAGYRFPRAPGLGVGAVTPPPMG
;
A
#
# COMPACT_ATOMS: atom_id res chain seq x y z
N MET A 1 12.36 -19.39 -20.49
CA MET A 1 10.98 -19.21 -21.01
C MET A 1 10.89 -17.81 -21.56
N LYS A 2 10.01 -17.55 -22.54
CA LYS A 2 9.85 -16.22 -23.13
C LYS A 2 8.52 -15.61 -22.73
N ILE A 3 8.47 -14.30 -22.56
CA ILE A 3 7.21 -13.58 -22.36
C ILE A 3 6.39 -13.64 -23.65
N ALA A 4 5.27 -14.34 -23.64
CA ALA A 4 4.38 -14.53 -24.79
C ALA A 4 3.28 -13.47 -24.86
N SER A 5 2.73 -13.06 -23.71
CA SER A 5 1.73 -11.97 -23.66
C SER A 5 1.81 -11.16 -22.36
N LEU A 6 1.33 -9.93 -22.44
CA LEU A 6 1.16 -9.01 -21.31
C LEU A 6 -0.18 -8.31 -21.48
N ASP A 7 -1.14 -8.56 -20.59
CA ASP A 7 -2.50 -8.01 -20.68
C ASP A 7 -2.84 -7.22 -19.41
N ALA A 8 -3.69 -6.20 -19.53
CA ALA A 8 -4.19 -5.42 -18.40
C ALA A 8 -5.72 -5.35 -18.38
N PHE A 9 -6.30 -5.42 -17.19
CA PHE A 9 -7.74 -5.49 -16.96
C PHE A 9 -8.13 -4.35 -16.02
N PRO A 10 -8.71 -3.25 -16.54
CA PRO A 10 -9.26 -2.22 -15.67
C PRO A 10 -10.45 -2.79 -14.90
N VAL A 11 -10.42 -2.61 -13.58
CA VAL A 11 -11.46 -3.08 -12.66
C VAL A 11 -12.24 -1.88 -12.19
N LYS A 12 -13.57 -1.91 -12.36
CA LYS A 12 -14.51 -0.93 -11.82
C LYS A 12 -15.71 -1.64 -11.24
N LEU A 13 -15.88 -1.56 -9.93
CA LEU A 13 -16.92 -2.29 -9.22
C LEU A 13 -17.74 -1.39 -8.31
N ALA A 14 -19.03 -1.74 -8.16
CA ALA A 14 -19.90 -1.04 -7.25
C ALA A 14 -19.35 -1.11 -5.81
N ARG A 15 -19.36 0.03 -5.12
CA ARG A 15 -18.89 0.18 -3.74
C ARG A 15 -20.02 0.75 -2.90
N ASP A 16 -20.17 0.22 -1.68
CA ASP A 16 -21.01 0.86 -0.67
C ASP A 16 -20.24 2.02 -0.03
N VAL A 17 -20.52 3.23 -0.51
CA VAL A 17 -19.89 4.48 -0.06
C VAL A 17 -20.26 4.80 1.38
N ALA A 18 -21.52 4.56 1.78
CA ALA A 18 -21.99 4.85 3.12
C ALA A 18 -21.30 3.96 4.14
N ALA A 19 -21.20 2.66 3.83
CA ALA A 19 -20.47 1.75 4.69
C ALA A 19 -18.98 2.13 4.75
N GLY A 20 -18.34 2.51 3.64
CA GLY A 20 -16.89 2.72 3.56
C GLY A 20 -16.33 3.98 4.24
N THR A 21 -17.18 4.91 4.68
CA THR A 21 -16.74 6.20 5.22
C THR A 21 -15.99 6.04 6.56
N GLY A 22 -14.83 6.68 6.70
CA GLY A 22 -13.98 6.62 7.90
C GLY A 22 -13.02 5.42 7.94
N ALA A 23 -12.84 4.73 6.81
CA ALA A 23 -11.93 3.60 6.65
C ALA A 23 -10.93 3.83 5.50
N ALA A 24 -9.90 3.00 5.42
CA ALA A 24 -8.91 3.03 4.34
C ALA A 24 -9.59 3.05 2.96
N GLY A 25 -9.13 3.93 2.06
CA GLY A 25 -9.70 4.14 0.73
C GLY A 25 -10.98 5.00 0.67
N LEU A 26 -11.59 5.38 1.79
CA LEU A 26 -12.62 6.44 1.86
C LEU A 26 -12.67 7.06 3.27
N PRO A 27 -11.60 7.77 3.69
CA PRO A 27 -11.49 8.28 5.06
C PRO A 27 -12.45 9.46 5.33
N ALA A 28 -12.96 10.13 4.28
CA ALA A 28 -13.83 11.30 4.38
C ALA A 28 -15.11 11.14 3.56
N LYS A 29 -16.13 11.97 3.87
CA LYS A 29 -17.35 12.07 3.07
C LYS A 29 -17.04 12.67 1.70
N LEU A 30 -17.83 12.32 0.69
CA LEU A 30 -17.68 12.82 -0.67
C LEU A 30 -18.69 13.94 -0.97
N GLN A 31 -18.25 14.96 -1.70
CA GLN A 31 -19.12 16.01 -2.21
C GLN A 31 -20.07 15.45 -3.27
N GLN A 32 -21.33 15.89 -3.26
CA GLN A 32 -22.29 15.50 -4.30
C GLN A 32 -21.87 16.11 -5.65
N GLY A 33 -22.04 15.33 -6.72
CA GLY A 33 -21.66 15.75 -8.06
C GLY A 33 -22.23 14.85 -9.14
N ARG A 34 -22.13 15.31 -10.40
CA ARG A 34 -22.67 14.62 -11.59
C ARG A 34 -21.72 13.59 -12.21
N PHE A 35 -20.45 13.57 -11.79
CA PHE A 35 -19.40 12.72 -12.35
C PHE A 35 -19.11 11.53 -11.42
N ALA A 36 -18.40 10.52 -11.92
CA ALA A 36 -18.06 9.32 -11.13
C ALA A 36 -16.99 9.57 -10.05
N TYR A 37 -16.18 10.62 -10.23
CA TYR A 37 -15.15 11.08 -9.29
C TYR A 37 -15.61 12.33 -8.56
N HIS A 38 -15.45 12.31 -7.24
CA HIS A 38 -15.96 13.31 -6.32
C HIS A 38 -14.84 13.85 -5.44
N TRP A 39 -14.89 15.14 -5.13
CA TRP A 39 -13.99 15.72 -4.14
C TRP A 39 -14.32 15.17 -2.74
N SER A 40 -13.28 14.91 -1.95
CA SER A 40 -13.42 14.78 -0.50
C SER A 40 -14.00 16.07 0.10
N SER A 41 -14.83 15.94 1.14
CA SER A 41 -15.33 17.07 1.91
C SER A 41 -14.27 17.67 2.86
N THR A 42 -13.17 16.96 3.07
CA THR A 42 -12.20 17.27 4.14
C THR A 42 -10.85 17.72 3.59
N PHE A 43 -10.45 17.30 2.39
CA PHE A 43 -9.15 17.65 1.80
C PHE A 43 -9.21 17.62 0.27
N PRO A 44 -8.31 18.31 -0.46
CA PRO A 44 -8.42 18.55 -1.90
C PRO A 44 -7.96 17.33 -2.73
N THR A 45 -8.66 16.20 -2.59
CA THR A 45 -8.39 14.97 -3.35
C THR A 45 -9.69 14.38 -3.90
N LEU A 46 -9.60 13.84 -5.12
CA LEU A 46 -10.72 13.12 -5.75
C LEU A 46 -10.75 11.67 -5.28
N TYR A 47 -11.96 11.14 -5.11
CA TYR A 47 -12.24 9.73 -4.85
C TYR A 47 -13.26 9.20 -5.84
N SER A 48 -13.17 7.91 -6.14
CA SER A 48 -14.22 7.22 -6.89
C SER A 48 -15.39 6.81 -6.00
N SER A 49 -16.59 6.92 -6.55
CA SER A 49 -17.80 6.27 -6.02
C SER A 49 -17.78 4.75 -6.21
N ARG A 50 -16.79 4.21 -6.91
CA ARG A 50 -16.56 2.79 -7.19
C ARG A 50 -15.28 2.32 -6.50
N PHE A 51 -15.14 1.00 -6.39
CA PHE A 51 -13.82 0.39 -6.22
C PHE A 51 -13.17 0.34 -7.60
N GLU A 52 -11.94 0.86 -7.72
CA GLU A 52 -11.19 0.87 -8.98
C GLU A 52 -9.73 0.42 -8.76
N THR A 53 -9.21 -0.38 -9.69
CA THR A 53 -7.79 -0.81 -9.77
C THR A 53 -7.51 -1.38 -11.16
N ALA A 54 -6.28 -1.77 -11.48
CA ALA A 54 -5.94 -2.47 -12.73
C ALA A 54 -5.16 -3.77 -12.46
N LEU A 55 -5.73 -4.91 -12.84
CA LEU A 55 -5.03 -6.20 -12.78
C LEU A 55 -4.15 -6.39 -14.01
N VAL A 56 -2.98 -6.98 -13.83
CA VAL A 56 -2.01 -7.22 -14.90
C VAL A 56 -1.67 -8.70 -14.95
N ARG A 57 -1.62 -9.26 -16.15
CA ARG A 57 -1.24 -10.67 -16.38
C ARG A 57 -0.08 -10.76 -17.36
N VAL A 58 0.96 -11.49 -16.98
CA VAL A 58 2.06 -11.90 -17.85
C VAL A 58 1.94 -13.39 -18.13
N ARG A 59 2.04 -13.81 -19.39
CA ARG A 59 2.09 -15.22 -19.78
C ARG A 59 3.39 -15.55 -20.49
N THR A 60 3.92 -16.74 -20.25
CA THR A 60 5.05 -17.29 -20.99
C THR A 60 4.61 -18.24 -22.11
N ASP A 61 5.55 -18.54 -23.00
CA ASP A 61 5.38 -19.43 -24.16
C ASP A 61 5.11 -20.90 -23.77
N ASP A 62 5.54 -21.31 -22.59
CA ASP A 62 5.22 -22.61 -21.98
C ASP A 62 3.90 -22.62 -21.19
N GLY A 63 3.17 -21.49 -21.16
CA GLY A 63 1.82 -21.40 -20.60
C GLY A 63 1.75 -21.00 -19.13
N LEU A 64 2.88 -20.70 -18.46
CA LEU A 64 2.87 -20.19 -17.09
C LEU A 64 2.28 -18.76 -17.05
N GLU A 65 1.47 -18.47 -16.03
CA GLU A 65 0.85 -17.15 -15.84
C GLU A 65 1.24 -16.54 -14.49
N GLY A 66 1.70 -15.29 -14.54
CA GLY A 66 1.92 -14.44 -13.39
C GLY A 66 0.91 -13.29 -13.33
N TRP A 67 0.46 -12.94 -12.13
CA TRP A 67 -0.51 -11.88 -11.89
C TRP A 67 0.06 -10.80 -10.98
N GLY A 68 -0.27 -9.56 -11.31
CA GLY A 68 0.08 -8.37 -10.56
C GLY A 68 -1.07 -7.36 -10.58
N GLU A 69 -0.84 -6.22 -9.93
CA GLU A 69 -1.83 -5.18 -9.78
C GLU A 69 -1.16 -3.81 -9.81
N ALA A 70 -1.65 -2.95 -10.69
CA ALA A 70 -1.30 -1.54 -10.76
C ALA A 70 -2.34 -0.74 -9.97
N GLN A 71 -1.90 -0.13 -8.88
CA GLN A 71 -2.77 0.64 -7.98
C GLN A 71 -3.37 1.82 -8.73
N ALA A 72 -4.69 1.82 -8.91
CA ALA A 72 -5.38 2.84 -9.69
C ALA A 72 -6.77 3.14 -9.11
N PRO A 73 -6.85 3.82 -7.95
CA PRO A 73 -8.12 4.16 -7.31
C PRO A 73 -8.98 5.11 -8.16
N LEU A 74 -8.37 5.76 -9.16
CA LEU A 74 -9.03 6.53 -10.20
C LEU A 74 -8.40 6.19 -11.55
N ALA A 75 -9.23 6.19 -12.59
CA ALA A 75 -8.86 6.02 -13.99
C ALA A 75 -7.94 4.80 -14.26
N PRO A 76 -8.33 3.57 -13.85
CA PRO A 76 -7.55 2.36 -14.09
C PRO A 76 -7.28 2.09 -15.57
N GLU A 77 -8.09 2.63 -16.48
CA GLU A 77 -7.85 2.58 -17.92
C GLU A 77 -6.54 3.24 -18.35
N VAL A 78 -6.06 4.24 -17.61
CA VAL A 78 -4.79 4.92 -17.93
C VAL A 78 -3.62 3.98 -17.70
N ALA A 79 -3.57 3.34 -16.52
CA ALA A 79 -2.54 2.35 -16.20
C ALA A 79 -2.61 1.16 -17.18
N SER A 80 -3.81 0.63 -17.46
CA SER A 80 -3.99 -0.44 -18.44
C SER A 80 -3.52 -0.05 -19.84
N SER A 81 -3.82 1.17 -20.30
CA SER A 81 -3.35 1.65 -21.60
C SER A 81 -1.83 1.75 -21.68
N ILE A 82 -1.17 2.17 -20.59
CA ILE A 82 0.31 2.21 -20.51
C ILE A 82 0.87 0.78 -20.61
N VAL A 83 0.30 -0.17 -19.85
CA VAL A 83 0.70 -1.57 -19.91
C VAL A 83 0.60 -2.09 -21.35
N GLU A 84 -0.53 -1.88 -22.01
CA GLU A 84 -0.79 -2.48 -23.33
C GLU A 84 -0.08 -1.79 -24.48
N LEU A 85 0.03 -0.46 -24.45
CA LEU A 85 0.56 0.32 -25.57
C LEU A 85 2.06 0.60 -25.46
N LEU A 86 2.61 0.64 -24.24
CA LEU A 86 4.02 0.98 -24.02
C LEU A 86 4.82 -0.19 -23.44
N LEU A 87 4.32 -0.85 -22.39
CA LEU A 87 5.09 -1.89 -21.70
C LEU A 87 5.08 -3.22 -22.46
N ARG A 88 3.93 -3.60 -23.05
CA ARG A 88 3.77 -4.81 -23.87
C ARG A 88 4.79 -4.89 -25.00
N PRO A 89 4.92 -3.89 -25.90
CA PRO A 89 5.94 -3.95 -26.95
C PRO A 89 7.37 -3.85 -26.41
N ALA A 90 7.56 -3.35 -25.17
CA ALA A 90 8.89 -3.30 -24.57
C ALA A 90 9.37 -4.67 -24.08
N ILE A 91 8.49 -5.55 -23.59
CA ILE A 91 8.90 -6.79 -22.90
C ILE A 91 8.39 -8.09 -23.54
N VAL A 92 7.36 -8.08 -24.39
CA VAL A 92 6.91 -9.29 -25.07
C VAL A 92 8.00 -9.79 -26.03
N GLY A 93 8.29 -11.09 -25.98
CA GLY A 93 9.37 -11.73 -26.73
C GLY A 93 10.71 -11.77 -25.99
N GLU A 94 10.86 -11.03 -24.89
CA GLU A 94 12.06 -11.09 -24.05
C GLU A 94 12.16 -12.42 -23.30
N GLU A 95 13.40 -12.86 -23.07
CA GLU A 95 13.68 -14.02 -22.22
C GLU A 95 13.38 -13.70 -20.76
N LEU A 96 12.89 -14.70 -20.03
CA LEU A 96 12.66 -14.68 -18.59
C LEU A 96 13.22 -15.97 -18.00
N ASP A 97 14.28 -15.84 -17.21
CA ASP A 97 14.91 -16.94 -16.47
C ASP A 97 14.43 -17.05 -15.01
N ALA A 98 13.40 -16.27 -14.65
CA ALA A 98 12.79 -16.22 -13.32
C ALA A 98 13.76 -15.86 -12.17
N THR A 99 14.88 -15.19 -12.47
CA THR A 99 15.79 -14.69 -11.43
C THR A 99 15.46 -13.23 -11.05
N PRO A 100 15.69 -12.81 -9.78
CA PRO A 100 15.54 -11.41 -9.38
C PRO A 100 16.34 -10.44 -10.26
N GLY A 101 17.54 -10.84 -10.68
CA GLY A 101 18.40 -10.03 -11.56
C GLY A 101 17.76 -9.77 -12.93
N ARG A 102 17.12 -10.77 -13.52
CA ARG A 102 16.42 -10.61 -14.81
C ARG A 102 15.15 -9.79 -14.67
N ILE A 103 14.38 -9.96 -13.60
CA ILE A 103 13.21 -9.12 -13.31
C ILE A 103 13.65 -7.65 -13.18
N ALA A 104 14.74 -7.37 -12.46
CA ALA A 104 15.28 -6.02 -12.33
C ALA A 104 15.79 -5.43 -13.66
N GLU A 105 16.27 -6.25 -14.59
CA GLU A 105 16.60 -5.80 -15.94
C GLU A 105 15.35 -5.41 -16.75
N LEU A 106 14.31 -6.25 -16.71
CA LEU A 106 13.02 -5.95 -17.34
C LEU A 106 12.36 -4.70 -16.75
N TYR A 107 12.41 -4.54 -15.42
CA TYR A 107 11.98 -3.30 -14.74
C TYR A 107 12.71 -2.08 -15.29
N ARG A 108 14.06 -2.12 -15.37
CA ARG A 108 14.86 -1.02 -15.91
C ARG A 108 14.53 -0.73 -17.37
N ARG A 109 14.27 -1.77 -18.17
CA ARG A 109 13.84 -1.63 -19.56
C ARG A 109 12.50 -0.92 -19.68
N MET A 110 11.51 -1.34 -18.87
CA MET A 110 10.20 -0.69 -18.82
C MET A 110 10.33 0.78 -18.37
N TYR A 111 11.10 1.06 -17.32
CA TYR A 111 11.36 2.42 -16.84
C TYR A 111 12.05 3.30 -17.91
N ALA A 112 12.98 2.72 -18.67
CA ALA A 112 13.72 3.43 -19.72
C ALA A 112 12.83 3.92 -20.88
N THR A 113 11.67 3.31 -21.11
CA THR A 113 10.77 3.66 -22.22
C THR A 113 10.38 5.14 -22.23
N MET A 114 10.15 5.73 -21.05
CA MET A 114 9.59 7.08 -20.92
C MET A 114 10.36 8.00 -19.94
N ARG A 115 11.36 7.52 -19.21
CA ARG A 115 12.09 8.36 -18.23
C ARG A 115 12.71 9.64 -18.82
N VAL A 116 13.26 9.58 -20.03
CA VAL A 116 13.84 10.76 -20.73
C VAL A 116 12.78 11.73 -21.27
N ARG A 117 11.50 11.36 -21.17
CA ARG A 117 10.34 12.19 -21.50
C ARG A 117 9.63 12.67 -20.22
N GLY A 118 10.28 12.58 -19.07
CA GLY A 118 9.78 13.06 -17.78
C GLY A 118 8.80 12.15 -17.07
N GLN A 119 8.55 10.92 -17.55
CA GLN A 119 7.64 9.98 -16.89
C GLN A 119 8.41 9.13 -15.86
N THR A 120 8.65 9.70 -14.69
CA THR A 120 9.43 9.09 -13.60
C THR A 120 8.60 8.80 -12.35
N GLY A 121 7.27 8.84 -12.47
CA GLY A 121 6.31 8.78 -11.37
C GLY A 121 4.89 8.43 -11.87
N GLY A 122 3.90 8.56 -10.98
CA GLY A 122 2.47 8.49 -11.32
C GLY A 122 2.05 7.22 -12.08
N PHE A 123 1.07 7.36 -12.97
CA PHE A 123 0.48 6.25 -13.73
C PHE A 123 1.49 5.39 -14.51
N MET A 124 2.61 5.98 -14.95
CA MET A 124 3.66 5.23 -15.64
C MET A 124 4.29 4.18 -14.72
N LEU A 125 4.63 4.59 -13.49
CA LEU A 125 5.24 3.68 -12.53
C LEU A 125 4.23 2.77 -11.85
N ASP A 126 2.98 3.20 -11.69
CA ASP A 126 1.90 2.32 -11.22
C ASP A 126 1.69 1.15 -12.22
N ALA A 127 1.70 1.44 -13.53
CA ALA A 127 1.66 0.42 -14.58
C ALA A 127 2.88 -0.53 -14.53
N ILE A 128 4.09 0.02 -14.32
CA ILE A 128 5.32 -0.77 -14.17
C ILE A 128 5.23 -1.67 -12.94
N ALA A 129 4.74 -1.17 -11.80
CA ALA A 129 4.55 -1.93 -10.59
C ALA A 129 3.63 -3.13 -10.82
N GLY A 130 2.50 -2.94 -11.51
CA GLY A 130 1.60 -4.05 -11.86
C GLY A 130 2.28 -5.15 -12.70
N VAL A 131 3.12 -4.76 -13.67
CA VAL A 131 3.91 -5.74 -14.44
C VAL A 131 5.00 -6.40 -13.59
N ASP A 132 5.69 -5.62 -12.75
CA ASP A 132 6.73 -6.11 -11.85
C ASP A 132 6.20 -7.19 -10.90
N LEU A 133 5.06 -6.94 -10.26
CA LEU A 133 4.39 -7.92 -9.40
C LEU A 133 4.06 -9.21 -10.17
N ALA A 134 3.57 -9.11 -11.41
CA ALA A 134 3.28 -10.28 -12.24
C ALA A 134 4.55 -11.08 -12.61
N LEU A 135 5.68 -10.40 -12.83
CA LEU A 135 6.96 -11.05 -13.10
C LEU A 135 7.50 -11.78 -11.85
N TRP A 136 7.33 -11.19 -10.66
CA TRP A 136 7.69 -11.84 -9.39
C TRP A 136 6.80 -13.04 -9.07
N ASP A 137 5.49 -12.93 -9.32
CA ASP A 137 4.56 -14.06 -9.20
C ASP A 137 4.99 -15.22 -10.11
N LEU A 138 5.26 -14.91 -11.38
CA LEU A 138 5.72 -15.90 -12.37
C LEU A 138 7.04 -16.53 -11.94
N ALA A 139 8.00 -15.74 -11.49
CA ALA A 139 9.29 -16.23 -11.05
C ALA A 139 9.19 -17.18 -9.85
N GLY A 140 8.36 -16.85 -8.86
CA GLY A 140 8.12 -17.74 -7.73
C GLY A 140 7.44 -19.04 -8.17
N LYS A 141 6.46 -18.98 -9.07
CA LYS A 141 5.80 -20.16 -9.64
C LYS A 141 6.78 -21.06 -10.39
N ALA A 142 7.61 -20.48 -11.26
CA ALA A 142 8.63 -21.21 -12.01
C ALA A 142 9.68 -21.88 -11.09
N ALA A 143 10.00 -21.24 -9.97
CA ALA A 143 10.92 -21.79 -8.96
C ALA A 143 10.26 -22.76 -7.96
N GLY A 144 8.92 -22.90 -7.99
CA GLY A 144 8.17 -23.67 -6.99
C GLY A 144 8.27 -23.08 -5.57
N LYS A 145 8.46 -21.77 -5.45
CA LYS A 145 8.72 -21.07 -4.18
C LYS A 145 7.87 -19.80 -4.04
N PRO A 146 7.54 -19.37 -2.81
CA PRO A 146 6.95 -18.05 -2.61
C PRO A 146 7.93 -16.97 -3.11
N ALA A 147 7.41 -15.88 -3.68
CA ALA A 147 8.22 -14.81 -4.29
C ALA A 147 9.24 -14.21 -3.31
N ALA A 148 8.86 -14.04 -2.04
CA ALA A 148 9.74 -13.59 -0.97
C ALA A 148 10.99 -14.48 -0.81
N ALA A 149 10.89 -15.79 -1.06
CA ALA A 149 12.01 -16.71 -0.94
C ALA A 149 13.07 -16.54 -2.06
N LEU A 150 12.75 -15.76 -3.09
CA LEU A 150 13.73 -15.36 -4.11
C LEU A 150 14.57 -14.15 -3.67
N ALA A 151 14.06 -13.35 -2.70
CA ALA A 151 14.74 -12.16 -2.17
C ALA A 151 15.34 -12.39 -0.77
N SER A 152 14.78 -13.29 0.03
CA SER A 152 15.23 -13.60 1.39
C SER A 152 15.20 -15.12 1.63
N PRO A 153 16.25 -15.72 2.24
CA PRO A 153 16.30 -17.16 2.46
C PRO A 153 15.32 -17.66 3.54
N ASP A 154 14.86 -16.80 4.45
CA ASP A 154 13.99 -17.17 5.58
C ASP A 154 12.84 -16.16 5.77
N PRO A 155 11.80 -16.22 4.93
CA PRO A 155 10.64 -15.34 5.07
C PRO A 155 9.82 -15.68 6.32
N LYS A 156 9.44 -14.64 7.08
CA LYS A 156 8.62 -14.78 8.29
C LYS A 156 7.29 -15.49 8.02
N ALA A 157 6.87 -16.33 8.96
CA ALA A 157 5.64 -17.13 8.85
C ALA A 157 4.37 -16.37 9.26
N GLN A 158 4.49 -15.50 10.27
CA GLN A 158 3.41 -14.70 10.82
C GLN A 158 3.79 -13.22 10.71
N LEU A 159 2.81 -12.42 10.31
CA LEU A 159 2.97 -11.00 10.06
C LEU A 159 1.93 -10.26 10.90
N PRO A 160 2.29 -9.71 12.07
CA PRO A 160 1.35 -8.95 12.90
C PRO A 160 0.71 -7.82 12.11
N ALA A 161 -0.57 -7.58 12.36
CA ALA A 161 -1.34 -6.57 11.63
C ALA A 161 -1.83 -5.47 12.55
N TYR A 162 -1.96 -4.25 12.01
CA TYR A 162 -2.66 -3.15 12.66
C TYR A 162 -3.97 -2.84 11.92
N VAL A 163 -5.02 -2.53 12.68
CA VAL A 163 -6.32 -2.17 12.10
C VAL A 163 -6.25 -0.73 11.59
N SER A 164 -6.47 -0.54 10.29
CA SER A 164 -6.44 0.78 9.64
C SER A 164 -7.84 1.38 9.51
N GLY A 165 -8.09 2.41 10.33
CA GLY A 165 -9.37 3.09 10.46
C GLY A 165 -10.33 2.43 11.45
N LEU A 166 -11.17 3.27 12.06
CA LEU A 166 -12.27 2.86 12.94
C LEU A 166 -13.55 3.52 12.44
N ALA A 167 -14.49 2.70 11.97
CA ALA A 167 -15.77 3.18 11.48
C ALA A 167 -16.63 3.71 12.65
N GLY A 168 -17.33 4.83 12.43
CA GLY A 168 -18.28 5.36 13.40
C GLY A 168 -18.46 6.87 13.28
N GLU A 169 -19.71 7.33 13.42
CA GLU A 169 -20.03 8.77 13.34
C GLU A 169 -19.62 9.54 14.60
N THR A 170 -19.39 8.86 15.73
CA THR A 170 -18.95 9.48 17.00
C THR A 170 -17.76 8.71 17.58
N ASN A 171 -17.00 9.35 18.46
CA ASN A 171 -15.89 8.69 19.14
C ASN A 171 -16.35 7.47 19.97
N ALA A 172 -17.55 7.52 20.56
CA ALA A 172 -18.14 6.37 21.26
C ALA A 172 -18.35 5.17 20.32
N LEU A 173 -18.86 5.40 19.10
CA LEU A 173 -19.03 4.34 18.10
C LEU A 173 -17.68 3.81 17.58
N ARG A 174 -16.68 4.69 17.43
CA ARG A 174 -15.32 4.28 17.01
C ARG A 174 -14.64 3.41 18.08
N VAL A 175 -14.84 3.72 19.37
CA VAL A 175 -14.38 2.88 20.49
C VAL A 175 -15.10 1.52 20.49
N GLU A 176 -16.39 1.48 20.17
CA GLU A 176 -17.11 0.20 20.02
C GLU A 176 -16.59 -0.62 18.83
N ALA A 177 -16.29 0.02 17.69
CA ALA A 177 -15.65 -0.65 16.57
C ALA A 177 -14.27 -1.21 16.94
N ALA A 178 -13.50 -0.49 17.75
CA ALA A 178 -12.23 -0.98 18.28
C ALA A 178 -12.43 -2.20 19.18
N ARG A 179 -13.45 -2.21 20.06
CA ARG A 179 -13.79 -3.36 20.92
C ARG A 179 -13.98 -4.65 20.13
N GLN A 180 -14.70 -4.60 19.02
CA GLN A 180 -14.97 -5.77 18.17
C GLN A 180 -13.69 -6.43 17.64
N THR A 181 -12.69 -5.63 17.26
CA THR A 181 -11.40 -6.15 16.78
C THR A 181 -10.44 -6.45 17.93
N TRP A 182 -10.53 -5.73 19.04
CA TRP A 182 -9.76 -6.01 20.25
C TRP A 182 -10.05 -7.41 20.80
N GLU A 183 -11.32 -7.81 20.83
CA GLU A 183 -11.79 -9.15 21.22
C GLU A 183 -11.27 -10.25 20.27
N GLN A 184 -10.89 -9.90 19.04
CA GLN A 184 -10.26 -10.80 18.07
C GLN A 184 -8.73 -10.87 18.23
N GLY A 185 -8.16 -10.13 19.18
CA GLY A 185 -6.73 -10.15 19.51
C GLY A 185 -5.90 -9.01 18.94
N TYR A 186 -6.48 -8.10 18.14
CA TYR A 186 -5.74 -6.94 17.61
C TYR A 186 -5.37 -5.96 18.73
N ARG A 187 -4.17 -5.39 18.65
CA ARG A 187 -3.62 -4.47 19.66
C ARG A 187 -3.11 -3.15 19.09
N SER A 188 -2.94 -3.06 17.77
CA SER A 188 -2.41 -1.89 17.08
C SER A 188 -3.45 -1.31 16.13
N TYR A 189 -3.60 0.01 16.13
CA TYR A 189 -4.61 0.74 15.38
C TYR A 189 -4.03 2.00 14.74
N LYS A 190 -4.45 2.32 13.51
CA LYS A 190 -4.16 3.60 12.87
C LYS A 190 -5.44 4.43 12.75
N LEU A 191 -5.40 5.65 13.29
CA LEU A 191 -6.52 6.59 13.27
C LEU A 191 -6.30 7.65 12.19
N PHE A 192 -7.35 7.96 11.43
CA PHE A 192 -7.32 9.07 10.48
C PHE A 192 -7.62 10.40 11.18
N TYR A 193 -6.85 11.45 10.85
CA TYR A 193 -7.14 12.84 11.18
C TYR A 193 -8.23 13.39 10.24
N ASP A 194 -9.44 12.83 10.37
CA ASP A 194 -10.57 13.07 9.46
C ASP A 194 -11.52 14.19 9.94
N ARG A 195 -11.28 14.72 11.15
CA ARG A 195 -12.11 15.72 11.86
C ARG A 195 -11.25 16.83 12.47
N THR A 196 -11.63 17.33 13.66
CA THR A 196 -10.88 18.36 14.39
C THR A 196 -9.76 17.74 15.24
N HIS A 197 -8.81 18.58 15.70
CA HIS A 197 -7.77 18.15 16.64
C HIS A 197 -8.37 17.59 17.93
N ASP A 198 -9.33 18.30 18.51
CA ASP A 198 -9.98 17.91 19.77
C ASP A 198 -10.73 16.58 19.62
N ASP A 199 -11.42 16.36 18.49
CA ASP A 199 -12.07 15.08 18.20
C ASP A 199 -11.07 13.92 18.15
N LEU A 200 -9.91 14.11 17.49
CA LEU A 200 -8.89 13.08 17.37
C LEU A 200 -8.26 12.78 18.74
N PHE A 201 -7.91 13.81 19.51
CA PHE A 201 -7.30 13.66 20.82
C PHE A 201 -8.26 13.00 21.83
N ASP A 202 -9.53 13.40 21.87
CA ASP A 202 -10.56 12.73 22.69
C ASP A 202 -10.74 11.26 22.28
N LEU A 203 -10.66 10.92 20.99
CA LEU A 203 -10.70 9.53 20.56
C LEU A 203 -9.49 8.73 21.06
N ILE A 204 -8.27 9.28 20.94
CA ILE A 204 -7.06 8.63 21.43
C ILE A 204 -7.17 8.37 22.93
N ASP A 205 -7.55 9.40 23.69
CA ASP A 205 -7.66 9.33 25.15
C ASP A 205 -8.70 8.26 25.56
N ARG A 206 -9.87 8.23 24.92
CA ARG A 206 -10.90 7.19 25.17
C ARG A 206 -10.43 5.78 24.84
N LEU A 207 -9.66 5.61 23.77
CA LEU A 207 -9.14 4.30 23.38
C LEU A 207 -8.09 3.83 24.39
N GLN A 208 -7.20 4.71 24.83
CA GLN A 208 -6.17 4.41 25.83
C GLN A 208 -6.78 4.08 27.21
N ASP A 209 -7.86 4.79 27.59
CA ASP A 209 -8.62 4.48 28.81
C ASP A 209 -9.35 3.13 28.73
N ALA A 210 -9.87 2.78 27.54
CA ALA A 210 -10.68 1.58 27.35
C ALA A 210 -9.85 0.29 27.15
N PHE A 211 -8.63 0.40 26.63
CA PHE A 211 -7.82 -0.73 26.18
C PHE A 211 -6.38 -0.62 26.66
N GLU A 212 -6.07 -1.32 27.76
CA GLU A 212 -4.73 -1.35 28.34
C GLU A 212 -3.68 -1.83 27.32
N GLY A 213 -2.64 -1.02 27.10
CA GLY A 213 -1.54 -1.35 26.21
C GLY A 213 -1.88 -1.24 24.71
N ILE A 214 -2.98 -0.57 24.35
CA ILE A 214 -3.28 -0.27 22.94
C ILE A 214 -2.17 0.57 22.30
N VAL A 215 -1.76 0.18 21.09
CA VAL A 215 -0.79 0.91 20.28
C VAL A 215 -1.54 1.70 19.21
N ILE A 216 -1.29 3.01 19.13
CA ILE A 216 -2.02 3.91 18.25
C ILE A 216 -1.04 4.65 17.35
N ALA A 217 -1.30 4.64 16.05
CA ALA A 217 -0.70 5.51 15.05
C ALA A 217 -1.74 6.53 14.54
N VAL A 218 -1.28 7.64 13.99
CA VAL A 218 -2.13 8.70 13.43
C VAL A 218 -1.72 8.98 11.99
N ASP A 219 -2.69 8.99 11.09
CA ASP A 219 -2.54 9.40 9.69
C ASP A 219 -3.18 10.77 9.48
N ALA A 220 -2.34 11.75 9.14
CA ALA A 220 -2.71 13.13 8.94
C ALA A 220 -3.22 13.44 7.52
N LEU A 221 -3.32 12.45 6.63
CA LEU A 221 -3.94 12.54 5.31
C LEU A 221 -3.41 13.70 4.46
N TRP A 222 -2.10 13.98 4.56
CA TRP A 222 -1.39 15.03 3.83
C TRP A 222 -1.91 16.46 4.08
N ARG A 223 -2.66 16.70 5.18
CA ARG A 223 -3.44 17.95 5.40
C ARG A 223 -3.12 18.71 6.70
N LEU A 224 -2.05 18.39 7.41
CA LEU A 224 -1.68 19.14 8.61
C LEU A 224 -1.23 20.55 8.23
N ASP A 225 -1.68 21.56 8.99
CA ASP A 225 -1.22 22.93 8.79
C ASP A 225 0.18 23.07 9.37
N SER A 226 1.12 23.59 8.58
CA SER A 226 2.49 23.80 9.01
C SER A 226 2.61 24.77 10.21
N GLU A 227 1.65 25.69 10.39
CA GLU A 227 1.69 26.67 11.49
C GLU A 227 1.38 26.03 12.86
N ASP A 228 0.51 25.02 12.90
CA ASP A 228 0.08 24.34 14.13
C ASP A 228 0.70 22.95 14.33
N ALA A 229 1.41 22.43 13.32
CA ALA A 229 1.92 21.07 13.31
C ALA A 229 2.81 20.71 14.49
N VAL A 230 3.64 21.63 14.98
CA VAL A 230 4.50 21.38 16.15
C VAL A 230 3.65 21.21 17.41
N ALA A 231 2.63 22.05 17.60
CA ALA A 231 1.72 21.92 18.73
C ALA A 231 0.91 20.62 18.65
N PHE A 232 0.45 20.27 17.45
CA PHE A 232 -0.22 19.00 17.17
C PHE A 232 0.68 17.79 17.49
N GLY A 233 1.90 17.76 16.96
CA GLY A 233 2.84 16.68 17.21
C GLY A 233 3.23 16.56 18.69
N LYS A 234 3.35 17.68 19.43
CA LYS A 234 3.56 17.63 20.89
C LYS A 234 2.38 17.03 21.67
N GLN A 235 1.16 17.11 21.15
CA GLN A 235 0.02 16.39 21.74
C GLN A 235 0.10 14.88 21.47
N LEU A 236 0.66 14.48 20.33
CA LEU A 236 0.94 13.07 20.02
C LEU A 236 2.09 12.51 20.87
N ASP A 237 3.17 13.28 21.08
CA ASP A 237 4.29 12.91 21.95
C ASP A 237 3.80 12.50 23.35
N ARG A 238 2.94 13.33 23.95
CA ARG A 238 2.35 13.07 25.30
C ARG A 238 1.50 11.80 25.37
N ARG A 239 0.96 11.36 24.23
CA ARG A 239 0.09 10.20 24.11
C ARG A 239 0.85 8.94 23.69
N GLY A 240 2.16 9.05 23.45
CA GLY A 240 2.98 7.90 23.06
C GLY A 240 2.53 7.29 21.73
N ILE A 241 2.19 8.13 20.75
CA ILE A 241 1.76 7.69 19.42
C ILE A 241 2.93 7.01 18.69
N LEU A 242 2.63 5.87 18.04
CA LEU A 242 3.61 5.04 17.36
C LEU A 242 4.27 5.75 16.18
N TRP A 243 3.45 6.39 15.33
CA TRP A 243 3.92 7.25 14.24
C TRP A 243 2.87 8.30 13.86
N LEU A 244 3.36 9.37 13.24
CA LEU A 244 2.57 10.37 12.51
C LEU A 244 2.80 10.18 11.01
N GLU A 245 1.79 9.68 10.32
CA GLU A 245 1.79 9.38 8.90
C GLU A 245 1.31 10.57 8.08
N ALA A 246 1.95 10.78 6.92
CA ALA A 246 1.54 11.75 5.91
C ALA A 246 1.15 13.15 6.48
N PRO A 247 2.02 13.85 7.23
CA PRO A 247 1.66 15.14 7.85
C PRO A 247 1.41 16.25 6.82
N PHE A 248 2.32 16.44 5.86
CA PHE A 248 2.28 17.54 4.89
C PHE A 248 2.38 17.01 3.47
N TYR A 249 2.12 17.85 2.46
CA TYR A 249 2.19 17.47 1.05
C TYR A 249 3.45 16.67 0.66
N PRO A 250 3.33 15.69 -0.27
CA PRO A 250 4.45 14.80 -0.66
C PRO A 250 5.69 15.52 -1.20
N GLU A 251 5.56 16.77 -1.63
CA GLU A 251 6.64 17.55 -2.20
C GLU A 251 7.51 18.25 -1.13
N ASP A 252 7.02 18.42 0.11
CA ASP A 252 7.53 19.39 1.08
C ASP A 252 8.50 18.80 2.13
N VAL A 253 9.69 18.37 1.71
CA VAL A 253 10.70 17.76 2.61
C VAL A 253 11.10 18.69 3.75
N ASP A 254 11.30 19.98 3.48
CA ASP A 254 11.76 20.94 4.49
C ASP A 254 10.75 21.10 5.62
N VAL A 255 9.45 21.02 5.32
CA VAL A 255 8.39 21.14 6.32
C VAL A 255 8.35 19.87 7.19
N HIS A 256 8.49 18.68 6.56
CA HIS A 256 8.65 17.41 7.29
C HIS A 256 9.86 17.45 8.23
N ARG A 257 11.00 17.96 7.77
CA ARG A 257 12.24 18.06 8.57
C ARG A 257 12.05 18.97 9.79
N ARG A 258 11.46 20.15 9.62
CA ARG A 258 11.19 21.07 10.74
C ARG A 258 10.29 20.44 11.80
N LEU A 259 9.27 19.68 11.39
CA LEU A 259 8.41 18.97 12.32
C LEU A 259 9.19 17.86 13.03
N HIS A 260 9.92 17.03 12.28
CA HIS A 260 10.72 15.92 12.81
C HIS A 260 11.73 16.40 13.87
N GLU A 261 12.39 17.54 13.65
CA GLU A 261 13.33 18.13 14.61
C GLU A 261 12.64 18.65 15.90
N ALA A 262 11.33 18.91 15.84
CA ALA A 262 10.58 19.52 16.93
C ALA A 262 9.80 18.52 17.79
N ILE A 263 9.58 17.28 17.34
CA ILE A 263 8.73 16.27 18.01
C ILE A 263 9.45 14.96 18.25
N GLU A 264 8.95 14.13 19.16
CA GLU A 264 9.50 12.80 19.46
C GLU A 264 8.81 11.70 18.63
N THR A 265 7.54 11.91 18.29
CA THR A 265 6.74 10.98 17.48
C THR A 265 7.38 10.79 16.09
N PRO A 266 7.76 9.56 15.70
CA PRO A 266 8.35 9.30 14.40
C PRO A 266 7.40 9.63 13.24
N LEU A 267 7.95 10.08 12.11
CA LEU A 267 7.15 10.27 10.90
C LEU A 267 7.11 8.98 10.08
N ALA A 268 5.95 8.71 9.47
CA ALA A 268 5.74 7.62 8.54
C ALA A 268 5.39 8.16 7.14
N LEU A 269 6.15 7.72 6.13
CA LEU A 269 6.07 8.21 4.76
C LEU A 269 6.29 7.06 3.78
N GLY A 270 5.63 7.06 2.62
CA GLY A 270 5.93 6.06 1.59
C GLY A 270 4.84 5.85 0.54
N GLU A 271 3.56 5.94 0.92
CA GLU A 271 2.43 5.47 0.11
C GLU A 271 2.29 6.17 -1.24
N SER A 272 2.75 7.43 -1.33
CA SER A 272 2.62 8.30 -2.49
C SER A 272 3.86 8.29 -3.39
N TYR A 273 4.96 7.67 -2.99
CA TYR A 273 6.21 7.61 -3.74
C TYR A 273 6.33 6.30 -4.52
N ARG A 274 7.08 6.31 -5.62
CA ARG A 274 7.25 5.15 -6.52
C ARG A 274 8.69 4.64 -6.54
N THR A 275 9.66 5.52 -6.30
CA THR A 275 11.08 5.20 -6.48
C THR A 275 11.93 5.63 -5.30
N ARG A 276 13.09 4.99 -5.16
CA ARG A 276 14.15 5.45 -4.26
C ARG A 276 14.63 6.87 -4.56
N HIS A 277 14.50 7.33 -5.81
CA HIS A 277 14.89 8.68 -6.22
C HIS A 277 13.96 9.76 -5.65
N GLU A 278 12.65 9.50 -5.58
CA GLU A 278 11.69 10.43 -4.95
C GLU A 278 11.89 10.51 -3.43
N LEU A 279 12.30 9.39 -2.83
CA LEU A 279 12.52 9.25 -1.39
C LEU A 279 13.94 9.65 -0.93
N GLU A 280 14.90 9.78 -1.84
CA GLU A 280 16.31 10.07 -1.54
C GLU A 280 16.45 11.28 -0.60
N ARG A 281 15.84 12.40 -0.99
CA ARG A 281 15.82 13.64 -0.18
C ARG A 281 15.18 13.50 1.20
N PHE A 282 14.23 12.58 1.37
CA PHE A 282 13.61 12.31 2.68
C PHE A 282 14.51 11.46 3.56
N PHE A 283 15.19 10.47 2.99
CA PHE A 283 16.21 9.69 3.71
C PHE A 283 17.41 10.56 4.10
N GLU A 284 17.90 11.42 3.19
CA GLU A 284 18.99 12.37 3.47
C GLU A 284 18.62 13.36 4.58
N ALA A 285 17.36 13.80 4.63
CA ALA A 285 16.85 14.66 5.70
C ALA A 285 16.64 13.94 7.04
N GLY A 286 16.76 12.60 7.08
CA GLY A 286 16.58 11.80 8.29
C GLY A 286 15.12 11.70 8.77
N VAL A 287 14.14 12.07 7.94
CA VAL A 287 12.74 12.21 8.39
C VAL A 287 11.92 10.92 8.29
N VAL A 288 12.44 9.89 7.61
CA VAL A 288 11.71 8.62 7.42
C VAL A 288 11.96 7.71 8.64
N GLY A 289 11.08 7.76 9.64
CA GLY A 289 11.11 6.80 10.75
C GLY A 289 10.46 5.46 10.37
N TYR A 290 9.38 5.54 9.61
CA TYR A 290 8.67 4.40 9.04
C TYR A 290 8.52 4.60 7.53
N LEU A 291 9.02 3.66 6.73
CA LEU A 291 8.81 3.61 5.30
C LEU A 291 7.57 2.77 4.97
N GLN A 292 6.61 3.36 4.24
CA GLN A 292 5.33 2.72 3.94
C GLN A 292 5.07 2.55 2.43
N PRO A 293 5.79 1.67 1.72
CA PRO A 293 5.60 1.53 0.28
C PRO A 293 4.25 0.91 -0.04
N ASP A 294 3.55 1.42 -1.05
CA ASP A 294 2.39 0.75 -1.66
C ASP A 294 2.86 -0.11 -2.83
N LEU A 295 2.66 -1.43 -2.73
CA LEU A 295 3.21 -2.38 -3.69
C LEU A 295 2.61 -2.28 -5.08
N GLY A 296 1.39 -1.75 -5.22
CA GLY A 296 0.78 -1.50 -6.53
C GLY A 296 1.25 -0.19 -7.17
N ARG A 297 2.04 0.61 -6.46
CA ARG A 297 2.69 1.84 -6.96
C ARG A 297 4.19 1.64 -7.18
N VAL A 298 4.83 0.87 -6.29
CA VAL A 298 6.30 0.70 -6.25
C VAL A 298 6.76 -0.59 -6.94
N GLY A 299 5.99 -1.68 -6.84
CA GLY A 299 6.41 -3.03 -7.23
C GLY A 299 7.36 -3.68 -6.20
N LEU A 300 7.65 -4.96 -6.35
CA LEU A 300 8.53 -5.71 -5.44
C LEU A 300 10.02 -5.41 -5.69
N THR A 301 10.42 -5.23 -6.95
CA THR A 301 11.83 -4.94 -7.30
C THR A 301 12.33 -3.68 -6.60
N GLU A 302 11.56 -2.59 -6.67
CA GLU A 302 11.94 -1.33 -6.05
C GLU A 302 11.69 -1.35 -4.53
N SER A 303 10.65 -2.04 -4.06
CA SER A 303 10.35 -2.14 -2.62
C SER A 303 11.42 -2.92 -1.84
N PHE A 304 11.98 -4.00 -2.40
CA PHE A 304 13.08 -4.70 -1.73
C PHE A 304 14.32 -3.80 -1.62
N ALA A 305 14.64 -3.04 -2.66
CA ALA A 305 15.76 -2.10 -2.60
C ALA A 305 15.51 -0.96 -1.59
N LEU A 306 14.29 -0.44 -1.53
CA LEU A 306 13.87 0.56 -0.54
C LEU A 306 13.92 0.01 0.89
N ALA A 307 13.60 -1.27 1.10
CA ALA A 307 13.69 -1.90 2.42
C ALA A 307 15.13 -1.95 2.94
N GLU A 308 16.11 -2.22 2.07
CA GLU A 308 17.53 -2.17 2.43
C GLU A 308 18.02 -0.75 2.75
N ILE A 309 17.54 0.25 2.00
CA ILE A 309 17.82 1.68 2.26
C ILE A 309 17.22 2.07 3.61
N ALA A 310 15.96 1.73 3.87
CA ALA A 310 15.29 1.98 5.14
C ALA A 310 16.02 1.34 6.31
N ALA A 311 16.41 0.06 6.18
CA ALA A 311 17.18 -0.63 7.21
C ALA A 311 18.53 0.07 7.50
N SER A 312 19.23 0.52 6.46
CA SER A 312 20.49 1.27 6.60
C SER A 312 20.31 2.64 7.27
N ALA A 313 19.13 3.26 7.10
CA ALA A 313 18.76 4.51 7.75
C ALA A 313 18.17 4.33 9.16
N GLY A 314 18.04 3.09 9.66
CA GLY A 314 17.40 2.80 10.94
C GLY A 314 15.87 2.90 10.93
N ALA A 315 15.25 2.98 9.75
CA ALA A 315 13.81 3.06 9.57
C ALA A 315 13.15 1.68 9.54
N GLN A 316 11.92 1.59 10.05
CA GLN A 316 11.10 0.39 9.92
C GLN A 316 10.35 0.39 8.58
N VAL A 317 10.08 -0.79 8.02
CA VAL A 317 9.25 -0.93 6.82
C VAL A 317 7.86 -1.40 7.24
N VAL A 318 6.81 -0.73 6.80
CA VAL A 318 5.41 -1.08 7.11
C VAL A 318 4.60 -0.88 5.83
N PRO A 319 4.41 -1.92 4.99
CA PRO A 319 3.78 -1.73 3.69
C PRO A 319 2.35 -1.19 3.82
N HIS A 320 2.04 -0.21 2.98
CA HIS A 320 0.73 0.40 2.89
C HIS A 320 -0.21 -0.51 2.05
N VAL A 321 -1.44 -0.67 2.54
CA VAL A 321 -2.50 -1.44 1.89
C VAL A 321 -3.77 -0.59 1.84
N SER A 322 -4.01 0.02 0.68
CA SER A 322 -5.24 0.73 0.37
C SER A 322 -6.24 -0.18 -0.35
N THR A 323 -7.19 0.42 -1.06
CA THR A 323 -8.10 -0.26 -1.99
C THR A 323 -7.29 -1.08 -2.98
N ALA A 324 -7.34 -2.40 -2.85
CA ALA A 324 -6.53 -3.32 -3.64
C ALA A 324 -7.21 -4.69 -3.81
N CYS A 325 -6.83 -5.41 -4.86
CA CYS A 325 -7.12 -6.82 -5.07
C CYS A 325 -6.06 -7.70 -4.38
N GLY A 326 -6.21 -9.03 -4.55
CA GLY A 326 -5.30 -10.01 -3.98
C GLY A 326 -3.82 -9.82 -4.31
N PRO A 327 -3.41 -9.55 -5.57
CA PRO A 327 -1.98 -9.48 -5.92
C PRO A 327 -1.20 -8.40 -5.18
N GLN A 328 -1.74 -7.18 -5.02
CA GLN A 328 -1.05 -6.11 -4.29
C GLN A 328 -0.92 -6.44 -2.80
N ILE A 329 -1.98 -6.97 -2.17
CA ILE A 329 -1.95 -7.36 -0.76
C ILE A 329 -0.93 -8.49 -0.55
N ALA A 330 -0.95 -9.51 -1.40
CA ALA A 330 0.01 -10.61 -1.32
C ALA A 330 1.45 -10.12 -1.50
N ALA A 331 1.70 -9.21 -2.44
CA ALA A 331 3.00 -8.59 -2.60
C ALA A 331 3.46 -7.83 -1.34
N ALA A 332 2.54 -7.13 -0.65
CA ALA A 332 2.84 -6.47 0.62
C ALA A 332 3.27 -7.48 1.69
N LEU A 333 2.62 -8.65 1.74
CA LEU A 333 3.02 -9.74 2.64
C LEU A 333 4.38 -10.34 2.27
N HIS A 334 4.70 -10.44 0.98
CA HIS A 334 6.03 -10.89 0.54
C HIS A 334 7.14 -9.92 0.92
N LEU A 335 6.91 -8.60 0.78
CA LEU A 335 7.82 -7.59 1.30
C LEU A 335 7.97 -7.72 2.82
N ALA A 336 6.85 -7.74 3.53
CA ALA A 336 6.84 -7.81 4.99
C ALA A 336 7.56 -9.06 5.52
N ALA A 337 7.36 -10.21 4.88
CA ALA A 337 7.99 -11.47 5.27
C ALA A 337 9.50 -11.47 5.02
N ALA A 338 9.97 -10.87 3.93
CA ALA A 338 11.39 -10.83 3.57
C ALA A 338 12.17 -9.74 4.33
N ALA A 339 11.56 -8.58 4.58
CA ALA A 339 12.22 -7.45 5.23
C ALA A 339 12.29 -7.65 6.75
N GLN A 340 13.51 -7.75 7.30
CA GLN A 340 13.70 -7.97 8.74
C GLN A 340 13.19 -6.80 9.59
N SER A 341 13.26 -5.57 9.08
CA SER A 341 12.78 -4.36 9.76
C SER A 341 11.25 -4.18 9.74
N CYS A 342 10.50 -5.10 9.12
CA CYS A 342 9.05 -5.02 9.04
C CYS A 342 8.36 -5.81 10.16
N ASN A 343 7.67 -5.13 11.07
CA ASN A 343 7.00 -5.78 12.20
C ASN A 343 5.47 -5.68 12.17
N LEU A 344 4.92 -4.90 11.24
CA LEU A 344 3.50 -4.64 11.11
C LEU A 344 3.09 -4.59 9.64
N VAL A 345 1.88 -5.04 9.36
CA VAL A 345 1.23 -4.92 8.05
C VAL A 345 -0.11 -4.22 8.22
N GLU A 346 -0.42 -3.30 7.32
CA GLU A 346 -1.72 -2.64 7.30
C GLU A 346 -2.85 -3.63 7.04
N TYR A 347 -3.88 -3.60 7.89
CA TYR A 347 -5.07 -4.43 7.74
C TYR A 347 -6.34 -3.60 7.72
N ASN A 348 -7.10 -3.75 6.64
CA ASN A 348 -8.48 -3.32 6.56
C ASN A 348 -9.39 -4.53 6.27
N PRO A 349 -10.30 -4.91 7.20
CA PRO A 349 -11.15 -6.09 7.05
C PRO A 349 -11.96 -6.12 5.75
N ARG A 350 -12.42 -4.95 5.30
CA ARG A 350 -13.30 -4.84 4.13
C ARG A 350 -12.53 -4.91 2.83
N VAL A 351 -11.37 -4.27 2.79
CA VAL A 351 -10.44 -4.38 1.66
C VAL A 351 -10.05 -5.85 1.48
N LEU A 352 -9.65 -6.53 2.56
CA LEU A 352 -9.25 -7.94 2.49
C LEU A 352 -10.40 -8.84 2.02
N ALA A 353 -11.59 -8.70 2.62
CA ALA A 353 -12.76 -9.47 2.24
C ALA A 353 -13.13 -9.26 0.75
N TRP A 354 -12.94 -8.03 0.26
CA TRP A 354 -13.19 -7.70 -1.13
C TRP A 354 -12.11 -8.29 -2.06
N ALA A 355 -10.84 -8.16 -1.70
CA ALA A 355 -9.69 -8.66 -2.47
C ALA A 355 -9.75 -10.18 -2.69
N ASN A 356 -10.16 -10.92 -1.66
CA ASN A 356 -10.28 -12.38 -1.69
C ASN A 356 -11.35 -12.91 -2.66
N ARG A 357 -12.22 -12.05 -3.22
CA ARG A 357 -13.27 -12.47 -4.18
C ARG A 357 -12.75 -12.83 -5.56
N PHE A 358 -11.53 -12.40 -5.91
CA PHE A 358 -10.99 -12.48 -7.27
C PHE A 358 -9.76 -13.39 -7.39
N ILE A 359 -9.38 -14.08 -6.31
CA ILE A 359 -8.22 -14.94 -6.25
C ILE A 359 -8.61 -16.35 -5.83
N GLU A 360 -7.92 -17.35 -6.36
CA GLU A 360 -8.17 -18.77 -6.09
C GLU A 360 -7.76 -19.17 -4.67
N HIS A 361 -6.66 -18.62 -4.19
CA HIS A 361 -6.14 -18.89 -2.84
C HIS A 361 -6.29 -17.63 -2.00
N PRO A 362 -7.26 -17.58 -1.06
CA PRO A 362 -7.52 -16.38 -0.28
C PRO A 362 -6.33 -16.04 0.63
N VAL A 363 -6.11 -14.74 0.83
CA VAL A 363 -5.20 -14.25 1.87
C VAL A 363 -5.89 -14.41 3.22
N GLU A 364 -5.26 -15.13 4.14
CA GLU A 364 -5.83 -15.53 5.41
C GLU A 364 -5.29 -14.72 6.60
N MET A 365 -6.15 -14.50 7.59
CA MET A 365 -5.77 -13.96 8.89
C MET A 365 -5.58 -15.10 9.92
N GLY A 366 -4.78 -14.86 10.95
CA GLY A 366 -4.62 -15.71 12.12
C GLY A 366 -3.88 -14.98 13.23
N ASP A 367 -4.30 -15.17 14.48
CA ASP A 367 -3.66 -14.59 15.67
C ASP A 367 -3.43 -13.08 15.56
N ALA A 368 -4.44 -12.34 15.09
CA ALA A 368 -4.38 -10.89 14.84
C ALA A 368 -3.25 -10.44 13.88
N GLY A 369 -2.90 -11.29 12.93
CA GLY A 369 -1.96 -11.01 11.86
C GLY A 369 -2.33 -11.73 10.56
N TYR A 370 -1.57 -11.46 9.51
CA TYR A 370 -1.65 -12.21 8.26
C TYR A 370 -0.89 -13.53 8.37
N ARG A 371 -1.48 -14.60 7.84
CA ARG A 371 -0.75 -15.84 7.54
C ARG A 371 -0.01 -15.63 6.23
N PHE A 372 1.31 -15.81 6.26
CA PHE A 372 2.12 -15.61 5.06
C PHE A 372 1.73 -16.63 3.95
N PRO A 373 1.44 -16.19 2.71
CA PRO A 373 1.13 -17.09 1.60
C PRO A 373 2.37 -17.87 1.16
N ARG A 374 2.42 -19.15 1.52
CA ARG A 374 3.57 -20.04 1.24
C ARG A 374 3.54 -20.72 -0.12
N ALA A 375 2.41 -20.68 -0.82
CA ALA A 375 2.28 -21.26 -2.15
C ALA A 375 3.23 -20.54 -3.15
N PRO A 376 3.63 -21.20 -4.25
CA PRO A 376 4.52 -20.59 -5.23
C PRO A 376 4.02 -19.26 -5.80
N GLY A 377 4.95 -18.36 -6.14
CA GLY A 377 4.63 -17.01 -6.62
C GLY A 377 4.19 -16.09 -5.50
N LEU A 378 3.18 -15.26 -5.76
CA LEU A 378 2.49 -14.46 -4.75
C LEU A 378 1.57 -15.32 -3.86
N GLY A 379 1.39 -16.60 -4.20
CA GLY A 379 0.59 -17.55 -3.44
C GLY A 379 -0.92 -17.34 -3.51
N VAL A 380 -1.40 -16.52 -4.45
CA VAL A 380 -2.83 -16.22 -4.67
C VAL A 380 -3.52 -17.14 -5.71
N GLY A 381 -2.77 -18.02 -6.37
CA GLY A 381 -3.27 -18.93 -7.40
C GLY A 381 -3.68 -18.22 -8.69
N ALA A 382 -4.74 -18.71 -9.35
CA ALA A 382 -5.35 -18.02 -10.48
C ALA A 382 -6.12 -16.76 -10.01
N VAL A 383 -6.12 -15.72 -10.85
CA VAL A 383 -6.92 -14.52 -10.64
C VAL A 383 -8.05 -14.50 -11.67
N THR A 384 -9.27 -14.23 -11.22
CA THR A 384 -10.45 -14.04 -12.09
C THR A 384 -10.80 -12.56 -12.10
N PRO A 385 -10.37 -11.78 -13.11
CA PRO A 385 -10.76 -10.39 -13.21
C PRO A 385 -12.29 -10.27 -13.24
N PRO A 386 -12.88 -9.29 -12.54
CA PRO A 386 -14.30 -9.02 -12.67
C PRO A 386 -14.64 -8.67 -14.13
N PRO A 387 -15.88 -8.97 -14.59
CA PRO A 387 -16.31 -8.56 -15.92
C PRO A 387 -16.17 -7.04 -16.08
N MET A 388 -15.68 -6.60 -17.23
CA MET A 388 -15.58 -5.17 -17.56
C MET A 388 -16.99 -4.58 -17.58
N GLY A 389 -17.26 -3.65 -16.67
CA GLY A 389 -18.57 -3.02 -16.47
C GLY A 389 -18.69 -1.61 -17.06
#